data_AF-A0A836UCR6-F1
#
_entry.id   AF-A0A836UCR6-F1
#
_cell.length_a   1.000
_cell.length_b   1.000
_cell.length_c   1.000
_cell.angle_alpha   90.00
_cell.angle_beta   90.00
_cell.angle_gamma   90.00
#
_symmetry.space_group_name_H-M   'P 1'
#
loop_
_entity.id
_entity.type
_entity.pdbx_description
1 polymer ?
#
loop_
_entity_poly.entity_id
_entity_poly.type
_entity_poly.pdbx_seq_one_letter_code
_entity_poly.pdbx_strand_id
1 'polypeptide(L)'
;MTRHSVDVDTCHWHAFRPYFVGGGYRHSVDHFGDEPCASHTFVDNWIDHYYLTGDLRTFEVLGEAGEFLRRYRWSEDPRFSFSLRSIANVLRGLLYVYEVTGDESLMQRATQVYEVIARGQNEDGSWHKRFQVATPDRLPEQLPYGMASEGTTFAVELGTPPFTDEEHLELRGGGEQDILRVLPLAEQKGYQTHYLMIGLELLHRLTGRADVADVYQRGVDWFCGAPAPLEARFALQQHYGGILCRHLAYAWRLTGQSQYLEIGRQILARLLAGQDWSDDPKRRGSVGMSPMYISLLFFGVPYLLGALKEAGLEELCESPP
;
A
#
# COMPACT_ATOMS: atom_id res chain seq x y z
N MET A 1 -14.18 5.00 -13.40
CA MET A 1 -13.39 5.02 -12.15
C MET A 1 -12.18 5.94 -12.27
N THR A 2 -11.18 5.71 -13.13
CA THR A 2 -9.98 6.59 -13.17
C THR A 2 -10.30 8.07 -13.40
N ARG A 3 -11.09 8.44 -14.41
CA ARG A 3 -11.46 9.85 -14.62
C ARG A 3 -12.14 10.50 -13.41
N HIS A 4 -12.96 9.75 -12.68
CA HIS A 4 -13.57 10.25 -11.44
C HIS A 4 -12.50 10.52 -10.39
N SER A 5 -11.55 9.60 -10.22
CA SER A 5 -10.45 9.81 -9.27
C SER A 5 -9.53 10.97 -9.67
N VAL A 6 -9.24 11.11 -10.97
CA VAL A 6 -8.41 12.19 -11.52
C VAL A 6 -9.07 13.55 -11.37
N ASP A 7 -10.36 13.69 -11.69
CA ASP A 7 -11.03 15.01 -11.78
C ASP A 7 -11.89 15.38 -10.56
N VAL A 8 -12.34 14.39 -9.78
CA VAL A 8 -13.27 14.59 -8.64
C VAL A 8 -12.57 14.30 -7.32
N ASP A 9 -11.93 13.13 -7.19
CA ASP A 9 -11.30 12.77 -5.91
C ASP A 9 -9.99 13.53 -5.67
N THR A 10 -9.49 14.32 -6.61
CA THR A 10 -8.22 15.03 -6.49
C THR A 10 -8.42 16.52 -6.22
N CYS A 11 -7.68 17.05 -5.25
CA CYS A 11 -7.62 18.49 -5.02
C CYS A 11 -6.85 19.18 -6.15
N HIS A 12 -7.53 19.92 -7.02
CA HIS A 12 -6.88 20.72 -8.07
C HIS A 12 -6.61 22.15 -7.65
N TRP A 13 -7.27 22.63 -6.60
CA TRP A 13 -7.11 23.99 -6.12
C TRP A 13 -7.59 24.15 -4.68
N HIS A 14 -6.84 24.90 -3.87
CA HIS A 14 -7.27 25.25 -2.52
C HIS A 14 -6.71 26.62 -2.09
N ALA A 15 -7.58 27.62 -1.92
CA ALA A 15 -7.21 29.03 -1.67
C ALA A 15 -6.28 29.22 -0.47
N PHE A 16 -6.56 28.51 0.63
CA PHE A 16 -5.90 28.72 1.92
C PHE A 16 -4.76 27.73 2.17
N ARG A 17 -4.70 26.65 1.40
CA ARG A 17 -3.77 25.53 1.60
C ARG A 17 -3.29 24.99 0.24
N PRO A 18 -2.53 25.79 -0.54
CA PRO A 18 -2.12 25.40 -1.89
C PRO A 18 -1.32 24.09 -1.95
N TYR A 19 -0.70 23.70 -0.84
CA TYR A 19 0.03 22.44 -0.71
C TYR A 19 -0.87 21.18 -0.70
N PHE A 20 -2.19 21.34 -0.66
CA PHE A 20 -3.17 20.26 -0.83
C PHE A 20 -3.29 19.79 -2.29
N VAL A 21 -2.92 20.64 -3.24
CA VAL A 21 -3.09 20.36 -4.67
C VAL A 21 -2.32 19.11 -5.08
N GLY A 22 -2.99 18.21 -5.80
CA GLY A 22 -2.49 16.90 -6.22
C GLY A 22 -2.81 15.76 -5.24
N GLY A 23 -3.27 16.07 -4.04
CA GLY A 23 -3.69 15.06 -3.06
C GLY A 23 -5.09 14.50 -3.36
N GLY A 24 -5.26 13.19 -3.16
CA GLY A 24 -6.55 12.52 -3.18
C GLY A 24 -7.32 12.72 -1.89
N TYR A 25 -8.58 13.13 -2.00
CA TYR A 25 -9.52 13.22 -0.90
C TYR A 25 -9.90 11.84 -0.37
N ARG A 26 -10.20 11.80 0.92
CA ARG A 26 -10.70 10.60 1.57
C ARG A 26 -12.11 10.25 1.09
N HIS A 27 -12.41 8.94 1.08
CA HIS A 27 -13.77 8.43 0.93
C HIS A 27 -14.72 9.09 1.93
N SER A 28 -15.48 10.08 1.47
CA SER A 28 -16.57 10.74 2.16
C SER A 28 -17.75 10.77 1.20
N VAL A 29 -18.98 10.89 1.73
CA VAL A 29 -20.21 10.88 0.91
C VAL A 29 -20.16 11.98 -0.17
N ASP A 30 -19.47 13.08 0.13
CA ASP A 30 -19.35 14.22 -0.78
C ASP A 30 -18.01 14.29 -1.51
N HIS A 31 -17.08 13.35 -1.29
CA HIS A 31 -15.75 13.27 -1.92
C HIS A 31 -14.83 14.50 -1.76
N PHE A 32 -15.30 15.60 -1.17
CA PHE A 32 -14.56 16.86 -0.91
C PHE A 32 -14.66 17.32 0.55
N GLY A 33 -15.32 16.55 1.41
CA GLY A 33 -15.62 16.93 2.80
C GLY A 33 -14.49 16.70 3.80
N ASP A 34 -13.33 16.22 3.35
CA ASP A 34 -12.17 15.90 4.21
C ASP A 34 -10.88 16.50 3.61
N GLU A 35 -9.77 16.39 4.33
CA GLU A 35 -8.46 16.83 3.85
C GLU A 35 -7.83 15.81 2.87
N PRO A 36 -7.17 16.25 1.78
CA PRO A 36 -6.38 15.36 0.93
C PRO A 36 -5.21 14.75 1.69
N CYS A 37 -4.89 13.48 1.43
CA CYS A 37 -3.86 12.77 2.16
C CYS A 37 -3.11 11.75 1.30
N ALA A 38 -1.85 11.47 1.67
CA ALA A 38 -1.02 10.54 0.90
C ALA A 38 -1.61 9.11 0.87
N SER A 39 -2.21 8.67 1.97
CA SER A 39 -2.84 7.35 2.11
C SER A 39 -4.04 7.11 1.19
N HIS A 40 -4.67 8.16 0.65
CA HIS A 40 -5.75 8.08 -0.34
C HIS A 40 -5.38 8.64 -1.71
N THR A 41 -4.11 9.03 -1.90
CA THR A 41 -3.57 9.40 -3.22
C THR A 41 -3.05 8.16 -3.93
N PHE A 42 -3.93 7.45 -4.64
CA PHE A 42 -3.63 6.25 -5.40
C PHE A 42 -3.42 6.60 -6.88
N VAL A 43 -2.17 6.61 -7.34
CA VAL A 43 -1.84 7.02 -8.73
C VAL A 43 -1.71 5.84 -9.70
N ASP A 44 -1.71 4.60 -9.22
CA ASP A 44 -1.42 3.40 -10.03
C ASP A 44 -2.35 3.30 -11.26
N ASN A 45 -3.65 3.48 -11.05
CA ASN A 45 -4.65 3.43 -12.12
C ASN A 45 -4.65 4.68 -13.01
N TRP A 46 -4.08 5.79 -12.55
CA TRP A 46 -3.91 7.01 -13.35
C TRP A 46 -2.77 6.80 -14.35
N ILE A 47 -1.67 6.19 -13.90
CA ILE A 47 -0.54 5.78 -14.73
C ILE A 47 -0.98 4.79 -15.82
N ASP A 48 -1.71 3.74 -15.42
CA ASP A 48 -2.26 2.77 -16.38
C ASP A 48 -3.18 3.46 -17.41
N HIS A 49 -4.04 4.37 -16.95
CA HIS A 49 -4.94 5.10 -17.84
C HIS A 49 -4.17 5.99 -18.82
N TYR A 50 -3.15 6.70 -18.36
CA TYR A 50 -2.29 7.51 -19.21
C TYR A 50 -1.57 6.65 -20.26
N TYR A 51 -0.92 5.55 -19.86
CA TYR A 51 -0.23 4.67 -20.81
C TYR A 51 -1.17 4.03 -21.83
N LEU A 52 -2.41 3.72 -21.46
CA LEU A 52 -3.39 3.13 -22.37
C LEU A 52 -4.05 4.12 -23.32
N THR A 53 -4.14 5.40 -22.94
CA THR A 53 -4.98 6.37 -23.66
C THR A 53 -4.25 7.60 -24.17
N GLY A 54 -3.08 7.91 -23.63
CA GLY A 54 -2.36 9.16 -23.89
C GLY A 54 -3.08 10.41 -23.37
N ASP A 55 -4.01 10.27 -22.40
CA ASP A 55 -4.77 11.40 -21.87
C ASP A 55 -3.88 12.42 -21.15
N LEU A 56 -3.63 13.55 -21.81
CA LEU A 56 -2.76 14.61 -21.30
C LEU A 56 -3.31 15.26 -20.02
N ARG A 57 -4.63 15.26 -19.81
CA ARG A 57 -5.20 15.75 -18.55
C ARG A 57 -4.74 14.88 -17.38
N THR A 58 -4.79 13.56 -17.55
CA THR A 58 -4.26 12.63 -16.53
C THR A 58 -2.76 12.86 -16.30
N PHE A 59 -1.98 13.15 -17.36
CA PHE A 59 -0.56 13.48 -17.22
C PHE A 59 -0.30 14.76 -16.40
N GLU A 60 -1.09 15.82 -16.60
CA GLU A 60 -1.00 17.04 -15.78
C GLU A 60 -1.28 16.75 -14.30
N VAL A 61 -2.34 16.00 -14.01
CA VAL A 61 -2.72 15.65 -12.63
C VAL A 61 -1.69 14.73 -11.96
N LEU A 62 -1.04 13.85 -12.72
CA LEU A 62 0.11 13.08 -12.23
C LEU A 62 1.25 13.99 -11.77
N GLY A 63 1.50 15.10 -12.47
CA GLY A 63 2.45 16.13 -12.05
C GLY A 63 2.05 16.82 -10.74
N GLU A 64 0.78 17.19 -10.60
CA GLU A 64 0.22 17.75 -9.35
C GLU A 64 0.43 16.78 -8.17
N ALA A 65 0.09 15.50 -8.37
CA ALA A 65 0.26 14.46 -7.35
C ALA A 65 1.73 14.19 -7.01
N GLY A 66 2.63 14.19 -8.00
CA GLY A 66 4.07 14.09 -7.75
C GLY A 66 4.56 15.20 -6.82
N GLU A 67 4.12 16.44 -7.06
CA GLU A 67 4.45 17.58 -6.21
C GLU A 67 3.85 17.47 -4.80
N PHE A 68 2.61 16.99 -4.67
CA PHE A 68 1.98 16.70 -3.38
C PHE A 68 2.81 15.69 -2.58
N LEU A 69 3.11 14.53 -3.17
CA LEU A 69 3.87 13.45 -2.53
C LEU A 69 5.31 13.89 -2.19
N ARG A 70 5.92 14.76 -3.00
CA ARG A 70 7.26 15.30 -2.72
C ARG A 70 7.28 16.15 -1.44
N ARG A 71 6.16 16.75 -1.07
CA ARG A 71 6.00 17.54 0.16
C ARG A 71 5.77 16.69 1.40
N TYR A 72 5.52 15.40 1.27
CA TYR A 72 5.33 14.48 2.39
C TYR A 72 6.46 14.58 3.42
N ARG A 73 6.14 14.66 4.70
CA ARG A 73 7.07 14.72 5.83
C ARG A 73 6.85 13.53 6.75
N TRP A 74 7.80 13.30 7.64
CA TRP A 74 7.69 12.31 8.70
C TRP A 74 8.28 12.89 9.97
N SER A 75 7.95 12.27 11.10
CA SER A 75 8.50 12.61 12.41
C SER A 75 9.56 11.59 12.80
N GLU A 76 10.69 12.08 13.26
CA GLU A 76 11.73 11.27 13.93
C GLU A 76 11.41 11.06 15.43
N ASP A 77 10.43 11.78 15.98
CA ASP A 77 9.99 11.63 17.37
C ASP A 77 9.12 10.37 17.52
N PRO A 78 9.57 9.38 18.32
CA PRO A 78 8.93 8.06 18.45
C PRO A 78 7.58 8.09 19.17
N ARG A 79 7.19 9.24 19.76
CA ARG A 79 5.84 9.43 20.31
C ARG A 79 4.79 9.51 19.22
N PHE A 80 5.19 9.88 18.00
CA PHE A 80 4.30 9.98 16.86
C PHE A 80 4.41 8.75 15.97
N SER A 81 3.31 8.46 15.28
CA SER A 81 3.25 7.48 14.22
C SER A 81 2.37 8.02 13.09
N PHE A 82 2.59 7.53 11.88
CA PHE A 82 1.80 7.89 10.71
C PHE A 82 1.39 6.63 9.94
N SER A 83 0.56 6.75 8.92
CA SER A 83 0.07 5.59 8.19
C SER A 83 1.19 4.94 7.39
N LEU A 84 1.37 3.62 7.52
CA LEU A 84 2.20 2.83 6.61
C LEU A 84 1.75 2.99 5.15
N ARG A 85 0.42 3.05 4.93
CA ARG A 85 -0.13 3.29 3.59
C ARG A 85 0.24 4.66 3.06
N SER A 86 0.29 5.70 3.90
CA SER A 86 0.71 7.03 3.46
C SER A 86 2.12 7.00 2.88
N ILE A 87 3.12 6.55 3.66
CA ILE A 87 4.50 6.52 3.19
C ILE A 87 4.72 5.50 2.06
N ALA A 88 3.94 4.41 2.04
CA ALA A 88 3.91 3.47 0.91
C ALA A 88 3.44 4.13 -0.39
N ASN A 89 2.34 4.89 -0.32
CA ASN A 89 1.79 5.65 -1.44
C ASN A 89 2.75 6.74 -1.92
N VAL A 90 3.47 7.37 -1.00
CA VAL A 90 4.52 8.34 -1.34
C VAL A 90 5.64 7.66 -2.11
N LEU A 91 6.20 6.56 -1.59
CA LEU A 91 7.28 5.86 -2.28
C LEU A 91 6.85 5.43 -3.69
N ARG A 92 5.75 4.68 -3.80
CA ARG A 92 5.31 4.17 -5.10
C ARG A 92 4.86 5.29 -6.04
N GLY A 93 4.16 6.30 -5.54
CA GLY A 93 3.65 7.40 -6.36
C GLY A 93 4.77 8.28 -6.90
N LEU A 94 5.79 8.60 -6.09
CA LEU A 94 6.98 9.30 -6.57
C LEU A 94 7.69 8.53 -7.69
N LEU A 95 7.83 7.21 -7.54
CA LEU A 95 8.49 6.35 -8.53
C LEU A 95 7.68 6.24 -9.82
N TYR A 96 6.36 6.09 -9.71
CA TYR A 96 5.48 6.08 -10.88
C TYR A 96 5.51 7.40 -11.65
N VAL A 97 5.39 8.53 -10.95
CA VAL A 97 5.45 9.84 -11.61
C VAL A 97 6.86 10.08 -12.18
N TYR A 98 7.92 9.60 -11.53
CA TYR A 98 9.27 9.60 -12.09
C TYR A 98 9.35 8.81 -13.40
N GLU A 99 8.81 7.59 -13.47
CA GLU A 99 8.85 6.78 -14.70
C GLU A 99 8.23 7.49 -15.90
N VAL A 100 7.18 8.28 -15.68
CA VAL A 100 6.47 8.97 -16.77
C VAL A 100 7.10 10.32 -17.10
N THR A 101 7.63 11.04 -16.11
CA THR A 101 8.13 12.42 -16.29
C THR A 101 9.65 12.51 -16.48
N GLY A 102 10.41 11.55 -15.96
CA GLY A 102 11.87 11.61 -15.86
C GLY A 102 12.39 12.66 -14.88
N ASP A 103 11.55 13.23 -14.00
CA ASP A 103 11.98 14.24 -13.02
C ASP A 103 12.83 13.60 -11.91
N GLU A 104 14.14 13.74 -12.03
CA GLU A 104 15.13 13.23 -11.07
C GLU A 104 14.91 13.71 -9.63
N SER A 105 14.24 14.85 -9.40
CA SER A 105 13.92 15.30 -8.05
C SER A 105 12.93 14.37 -7.34
N LEU A 106 12.07 13.66 -8.09
CA LEU A 106 11.17 12.64 -7.57
C LEU A 106 11.93 11.39 -7.16
N MET A 107 12.90 10.93 -7.96
CA MET A 107 13.76 9.78 -7.62
C MET A 107 14.63 10.08 -6.40
N GLN A 108 15.21 11.29 -6.32
CA GLN A 108 15.95 11.74 -5.15
C GLN A 108 15.05 11.68 -3.89
N ARG A 109 13.81 12.15 -4.01
CA ARG A 109 12.86 12.10 -2.89
C ARG A 109 12.44 10.67 -2.54
N ALA A 110 12.17 9.82 -3.53
CA ALA A 110 11.82 8.42 -3.32
C ALA A 110 12.94 7.68 -2.58
N THR A 111 14.21 7.99 -2.88
CA THR A 111 15.37 7.45 -2.17
C THR A 111 15.37 7.84 -0.69
N GLN A 112 15.11 9.10 -0.36
CA GLN A 112 14.99 9.56 1.04
C GLN A 112 13.86 8.86 1.78
N VAL A 113 12.72 8.69 1.11
CA VAL A 113 11.55 7.99 1.68
C VAL A 113 11.87 6.51 1.91
N TYR A 114 12.59 5.87 0.99
CA TYR A 114 13.05 4.50 1.15
C TYR A 114 13.98 4.33 2.36
N GLU A 115 14.94 5.25 2.58
CA GLU A 115 15.84 5.18 3.74
C GLU A 115 15.05 5.17 5.06
N VAL A 116 13.97 5.95 5.13
CA VAL A 116 13.06 5.96 6.27
C VAL A 116 12.34 4.62 6.42
N ILE A 117 11.78 4.10 5.33
CA ILE A 117 11.09 2.80 5.27
C ILE A 117 12.00 1.66 5.74
N ALA A 118 13.24 1.63 5.26
CA ALA A 118 14.22 0.60 5.57
C ALA A 118 14.58 0.61 7.06
N ARG A 119 14.77 1.81 7.66
CA ARG A 119 15.00 1.96 9.10
C ARG A 119 13.81 1.49 9.95
N GLY A 120 12.59 1.72 9.49
CA GLY A 120 11.36 1.32 10.18
C GLY A 120 11.00 -0.16 10.05
N GLN A 121 11.75 -0.97 9.30
CA GLN A 121 11.49 -2.41 9.19
C GLN A 121 11.85 -3.12 10.49
N ASN A 122 10.94 -3.95 11.00
CA ASN A 122 11.18 -4.77 12.18
C ASN A 122 12.19 -5.90 11.87
N GLU A 123 12.77 -6.48 12.92
CA GLU A 123 13.69 -7.63 12.81
C GLU A 123 13.07 -8.84 12.10
N ASP A 124 11.77 -9.06 12.24
CA ASP A 124 11.02 -10.14 11.57
C ASP A 124 10.63 -9.81 10.11
N GLY A 125 11.11 -8.69 9.58
CA GLY A 125 10.82 -8.23 8.22
C GLY A 125 9.50 -7.47 8.06
N SER A 126 8.68 -7.39 9.10
CA SER A 126 7.38 -6.71 9.07
C SER A 126 7.48 -5.20 9.25
N TRP A 127 6.39 -4.49 8.96
CA TRP A 127 6.17 -3.11 9.38
C TRP A 127 4.90 -2.99 10.19
N HIS A 128 4.86 -1.98 11.06
CA HIS A 128 3.65 -1.59 11.75
C HIS A 128 2.73 -0.78 10.83
N LYS A 129 1.42 -1.01 10.89
CA LYS A 129 0.38 -0.22 10.21
C LYS A 129 0.50 1.26 10.58
N ARG A 130 0.88 1.51 11.83
CA ARG A 130 1.32 2.80 12.37
C ARG A 130 2.83 2.87 12.25
N PHE A 131 3.28 3.40 11.13
CA PHE A 131 4.69 3.49 10.79
C PHE A 131 5.41 4.45 11.75
N GLN A 132 6.58 4.01 12.21
CA GLN A 132 7.51 4.76 13.02
C GLN A 132 8.91 4.58 12.44
N VAL A 133 9.70 5.65 12.48
CA VAL A 133 11.04 5.66 11.87
C VAL A 133 12.08 4.98 12.76
N ALA A 134 11.92 5.08 14.08
CA ALA A 134 12.82 4.51 15.08
C ALA A 134 12.15 3.35 15.82
N THR A 135 12.83 2.19 15.82
CA THR A 135 12.34 0.89 16.29
C THR A 135 12.85 0.38 17.65
N PRO A 136 13.70 1.06 18.45
CA PRO A 136 14.00 0.54 19.78
C PRO A 136 12.83 0.92 20.70
N ASP A 137 12.12 -0.09 21.19
CA ASP A 137 11.01 0.00 22.15
C ASP A 137 9.68 0.46 21.56
N ARG A 138 8.91 -0.52 21.04
CA ARG A 138 7.49 -0.42 20.70
C ARG A 138 6.71 0.04 21.93
N LEU A 139 6.61 1.34 22.12
CA LEU A 139 5.87 1.91 23.24
C LEU A 139 4.42 1.39 23.17
N PRO A 140 3.92 0.67 24.20
CA PRO A 140 2.55 0.17 24.21
C PRO A 140 1.54 1.32 24.25
N GLU A 141 1.95 2.47 24.76
CA GLU A 141 1.18 3.71 24.80
C GLU A 141 1.62 4.61 23.64
N GLN A 142 1.20 4.24 22.43
CA GLN A 142 1.34 5.15 21.29
C GLN A 142 0.12 6.03 21.30
N LEU A 143 0.27 7.34 21.53
CA LEU A 143 -0.80 8.26 21.19
C LEU A 143 -1.18 8.00 19.73
N PRO A 144 -2.34 7.42 19.47
CA PRO A 144 -2.85 7.30 18.14
C PRO A 144 -3.63 8.58 17.89
N TYR A 145 -3.82 8.83 16.62
CA TYR A 145 -5.15 9.27 16.25
C TYR A 145 -5.64 8.28 15.20
N GLY A 146 -6.79 7.66 15.51
CA GLY A 146 -7.33 6.42 14.93
C GLY A 146 -7.36 6.39 13.40
N MET A 147 -7.76 5.26 12.80
CA MET A 147 -7.91 5.22 11.33
C MET A 147 -8.88 6.30 10.81
N ALA A 148 -9.63 6.96 11.70
CA ALA A 148 -10.56 8.02 11.40
C ALA A 148 -10.01 9.45 11.49
N SER A 149 -8.72 9.70 11.77
CA SER A 149 -8.20 11.05 11.57
C SER A 149 -6.76 11.03 11.11
N GLU A 150 -6.63 10.95 9.80
CA GLU A 150 -5.39 11.31 9.13
C GLU A 150 -4.99 12.75 9.43
N GLY A 151 -5.81 13.61 10.06
CA GLY A 151 -5.39 14.94 10.52
C GLY A 151 -4.09 15.01 11.35
N THR A 152 -3.85 14.11 12.30
CA THR A 152 -2.55 14.06 13.03
C THR A 152 -1.45 13.38 12.22
N THR A 153 -1.85 12.46 11.33
CA THR A 153 -0.92 11.90 10.34
C THR A 153 -0.45 13.02 9.41
N PHE A 154 -1.36 13.85 8.94
CA PHE A 154 -1.21 14.99 8.08
C PHE A 154 -0.42 16.12 8.72
N ALA A 155 -0.65 16.37 10.01
CA ALA A 155 0.20 17.22 10.83
C ALA A 155 1.66 16.78 10.78
N VAL A 156 1.92 15.47 10.89
CA VAL A 156 3.26 14.92 10.69
C VAL A 156 3.70 14.97 9.22
N GLU A 157 2.81 14.69 8.27
CA GLU A 157 3.09 14.68 6.82
C GLU A 157 3.36 16.06 6.25
N LEU A 158 2.90 17.13 6.88
CA LEU A 158 3.02 18.48 6.37
C LEU A 158 3.65 19.46 7.36
N GLY A 159 3.93 19.03 8.59
CA GLY A 159 4.50 19.87 9.65
C GLY A 159 3.52 20.88 10.25
N THR A 160 2.23 20.56 10.30
CA THR A 160 1.20 21.40 10.94
C THR A 160 0.93 20.96 12.38
N PRO A 161 0.29 21.77 13.25
CA PRO A 161 -0.15 21.31 14.56
C PRO A 161 -1.12 20.12 14.45
N PRO A 162 -1.09 19.15 15.38
CA PRO A 162 -2.10 18.09 15.45
C PRO A 162 -3.45 18.67 15.87
N PHE A 163 -4.54 17.99 15.48
CA PHE A 163 -5.87 18.31 16.02
C PHE A 163 -5.94 18.03 17.52
N THR A 164 -6.72 18.84 18.22
CA THR A 164 -7.12 18.65 19.62
C THR A 164 -8.14 17.52 19.75
N ASP A 165 -8.32 17.00 20.98
CA ASP A 165 -9.32 15.96 21.24
C ASP A 165 -10.75 16.46 20.94
N GLU A 166 -11.02 17.75 21.15
CA GLU A 166 -12.29 18.40 20.81
C GLU A 166 -12.53 18.41 19.30
N GLU A 167 -11.54 18.88 18.52
CA GLU A 167 -11.60 18.86 17.05
C GLU A 167 -11.79 17.42 16.52
N HIS A 168 -11.16 16.42 17.14
CA HIS A 168 -11.35 15.02 16.78
C HIS A 168 -12.77 14.50 17.04
N LEU A 169 -13.41 14.91 18.13
CA LEU A 169 -14.78 14.52 18.46
C LEU A 169 -15.80 15.23 17.56
N GLU A 170 -15.56 16.50 17.22
CA GLU A 170 -16.37 17.27 16.28
C GLU A 170 -16.34 16.68 14.87
N LEU A 171 -15.14 16.38 14.34
CA LEU A 171 -14.97 15.76 13.01
C LEU A 171 -15.68 14.39 12.88
N ARG A 172 -15.91 13.70 14.00
CA ARG A 172 -16.61 12.41 14.03
C ARG A 172 -18.13 12.53 14.19
N GLY A 173 -18.67 13.74 14.18
CA GLY A 173 -20.11 14.00 14.29
C GLY A 173 -20.63 14.08 15.72
N GLY A 174 -19.76 14.32 16.72
CA GLY A 174 -20.14 14.61 18.10
C GLY A 174 -20.79 13.44 18.84
N GLY A 175 -20.00 12.62 19.52
CA GLY A 175 -20.50 11.53 20.38
C GLY A 175 -19.49 11.06 21.42
N GLU A 176 -19.96 10.35 22.45
CA GLU A 176 -19.17 9.78 23.57
C GLU A 176 -18.35 8.54 23.18
N GLN A 177 -17.79 8.49 21.97
CA GLN A 177 -16.92 7.39 21.58
C GLN A 177 -15.49 7.63 22.08
N ASP A 178 -14.92 6.64 22.77
CA ASP A 178 -13.56 6.73 23.26
C ASP A 178 -12.57 6.95 22.11
N ILE A 179 -11.69 7.94 22.30
CA ILE A 179 -10.48 8.07 21.48
C ILE A 179 -9.60 6.87 21.83
N LEU A 180 -9.62 5.83 20.98
CA LEU A 180 -8.81 4.63 21.16
C LEU A 180 -7.33 5.02 21.16
N ARG A 181 -6.68 5.03 22.34
CA ARG A 181 -5.29 5.51 22.56
C ARG A 181 -4.19 4.44 22.45
N VAL A 182 -4.54 3.18 22.22
CA VAL A 182 -3.55 2.10 22.12
C VAL A 182 -4.11 1.06 21.16
N LEU A 183 -3.33 0.67 20.15
CA LEU A 183 -3.67 -0.47 19.30
C LEU A 183 -3.16 -1.76 19.95
N PRO A 184 -3.99 -2.80 20.11
CA PRO A 184 -3.55 -4.11 20.56
C PRO A 184 -2.39 -4.63 19.69
N LEU A 185 -1.40 -5.29 20.30
CA LEU A 185 -0.21 -5.78 19.60
C LEU A 185 -0.55 -6.65 18.37
N ALA A 186 -1.58 -7.49 18.48
CA ALA A 186 -2.07 -8.34 17.39
C ALA A 186 -2.59 -7.53 16.18
N GLU A 187 -3.01 -6.28 16.40
CA GLU A 187 -3.53 -5.39 15.37
C GLU A 187 -2.47 -4.45 14.80
N GLN A 188 -1.26 -4.40 15.35
CA GLN A 188 -0.23 -3.44 14.96
C GLN A 188 0.38 -3.74 13.58
N LYS A 189 0.40 -5.00 13.14
CA LYS A 189 1.08 -5.44 11.91
C LYS A 189 0.10 -5.87 10.82
N GLY A 190 0.54 -5.81 9.57
CA GLY A 190 -0.08 -6.62 8.52
C GLY A 190 -1.37 -6.08 7.90
N TYR A 191 -1.61 -4.78 7.89
CA TYR A 191 -2.59 -4.18 7.00
C TYR A 191 -1.84 -3.17 6.15
N GLN A 192 -2.14 -3.10 4.85
CA GLN A 192 -1.55 -2.15 3.89
C GLN A 192 -0.08 -2.37 3.49
N THR A 193 0.65 -3.33 4.08
CA THR A 193 2.05 -3.62 3.70
C THR A 193 2.20 -3.94 2.20
N HIS A 194 1.20 -4.56 1.57
CA HIS A 194 1.23 -4.83 0.12
C HIS A 194 1.39 -3.56 -0.74
N TYR A 195 0.85 -2.40 -0.33
CA TYR A 195 1.07 -1.14 -1.06
C TYR A 195 2.55 -0.74 -1.03
N LEU A 196 3.22 -0.96 0.11
CA LEU A 196 4.64 -0.68 0.25
C LEU A 196 5.47 -1.59 -0.65
N MET A 197 5.12 -2.88 -0.70
CA MET A 197 5.86 -3.86 -1.49
C MET A 197 5.90 -3.50 -2.98
N ILE A 198 4.84 -2.92 -3.53
CA ILE A 198 4.83 -2.41 -4.92
C ILE A 198 5.91 -1.33 -5.12
N GLY A 199 6.00 -0.37 -4.20
CA GLY A 199 7.00 0.69 -4.26
C GLY A 199 8.43 0.18 -4.10
N LEU A 200 8.66 -0.78 -3.20
CA LEU A 200 9.97 -1.41 -3.02
C LEU A 200 10.41 -2.22 -4.25
N GLU A 201 9.49 -3.01 -4.84
CA GLU A 201 9.76 -3.73 -6.09
C GLU A 201 10.12 -2.73 -7.21
N LEU A 202 9.34 -1.67 -7.36
CA LEU A 202 9.55 -0.68 -8.40
C LEU A 202 10.89 0.04 -8.23
N LEU A 203 11.23 0.47 -7.01
CA LEU A 203 12.53 1.07 -6.72
C LEU A 203 13.68 0.13 -7.07
N HIS A 204 13.57 -1.15 -6.68
CA HIS A 204 14.60 -2.13 -7.00
C HIS A 204 14.73 -2.32 -8.52
N ARG A 205 13.62 -2.42 -9.26
CA ARG A 205 13.66 -2.53 -10.73
C ARG A 205 14.31 -1.34 -11.41
N LEU A 206 14.06 -0.13 -10.91
CA LEU A 206 14.62 1.10 -11.47
C LEU A 206 16.10 1.29 -11.15
N THR A 207 16.59 0.72 -10.06
CA THR A 207 17.93 1.04 -9.52
C THR A 207 18.90 -0.13 -9.43
N GLY A 208 18.40 -1.37 -9.42
CA GLY A 208 19.20 -2.58 -9.20
C GLY A 208 19.85 -2.67 -7.81
N ARG A 209 19.39 -1.86 -6.85
CA ARG A 209 19.99 -1.75 -5.51
C ARG A 209 19.78 -3.00 -4.65
N ALA A 210 20.88 -3.63 -4.25
CA ALA A 210 20.87 -4.83 -3.41
C ALA A 210 20.20 -4.60 -2.05
N ASP A 211 20.42 -3.44 -1.41
CA ASP A 211 19.81 -3.13 -0.12
C ASP A 211 18.28 -3.04 -0.19
N VAL A 212 17.74 -2.53 -1.31
CA VAL A 212 16.30 -2.51 -1.56
C VAL A 212 15.76 -3.93 -1.74
N ALA A 213 16.49 -4.79 -2.47
CA ALA A 213 16.13 -6.19 -2.64
C ALA A 213 16.09 -6.94 -1.29
N ASP A 214 17.06 -6.69 -0.41
CA ASP A 214 17.10 -7.30 0.93
C ASP A 214 15.91 -6.86 1.79
N VAL A 215 15.60 -5.55 1.83
CA VAL A 215 14.44 -5.00 2.55
C VAL A 215 13.14 -5.60 2.01
N TYR A 216 13.02 -5.67 0.69
CA TYR A 216 11.88 -6.27 0.00
C TYR A 216 11.73 -7.75 0.37
N GLN A 217 12.80 -8.54 0.24
CA GLN A 217 12.75 -9.98 0.48
C GLN A 217 12.33 -10.28 1.93
N ARG A 218 12.90 -9.58 2.92
CA ARG A 218 12.47 -9.73 4.33
C ARG A 218 10.98 -9.46 4.51
N GLY A 219 10.43 -8.50 3.79
CA GLY A 219 8.98 -8.24 3.78
C GLY A 219 8.17 -9.40 3.20
N VAL A 220 8.65 -10.03 2.12
CA VAL A 220 8.02 -11.23 1.54
C VAL A 220 8.13 -12.43 2.48
N ASP A 221 9.29 -12.63 3.08
CA ASP A 221 9.55 -13.71 4.04
C ASP A 221 8.62 -13.62 5.24
N TRP A 222 8.35 -12.40 5.71
CA TRP A 222 7.36 -12.17 6.76
C TRP A 222 5.96 -12.66 6.37
N PHE A 223 5.47 -12.36 5.15
CA PHE A 223 4.19 -12.90 4.68
C PHE A 223 4.18 -14.43 4.58
N CYS A 224 5.35 -15.06 4.49
CA CYS A 224 5.51 -16.50 4.44
C CYS A 224 5.78 -17.11 5.83
N GLY A 225 5.64 -16.36 6.92
CA GLY A 225 5.74 -16.88 8.28
C GLY A 225 7.14 -16.87 8.90
N ALA A 226 8.11 -16.17 8.31
CA ALA A 226 9.44 -16.00 8.91
C ALA A 226 9.40 -15.33 10.30
N PRO A 227 10.38 -15.61 11.19
CA PRO A 227 11.52 -16.52 11.02
C PRO A 227 11.15 -17.99 11.32
N ALA A 228 11.64 -18.93 10.50
CA ALA A 228 11.38 -20.40 10.49
C ALA A 228 10.30 -20.83 9.47
N PRO A 229 10.42 -22.06 8.92
CA PRO A 229 10.41 -22.33 7.48
C PRO A 229 9.24 -21.66 6.77
N LEU A 230 9.53 -21.04 5.62
CA LEU A 230 8.53 -20.33 4.83
C LEU A 230 7.37 -21.28 4.50
N GLU A 231 6.16 -20.94 4.95
CA GLU A 231 4.96 -21.75 4.81
C GLU A 231 3.76 -20.92 4.35
N ALA A 232 2.84 -21.57 3.62
CA ALA A 232 1.65 -20.90 3.11
C ALA A 232 0.64 -20.55 4.20
N ARG A 233 0.70 -21.20 5.38
CA ARG A 233 -0.30 -21.05 6.45
C ARG A 233 -0.45 -19.59 6.88
N PHE A 234 0.65 -18.90 7.14
CA PHE A 234 0.61 -17.49 7.52
C PHE A 234 0.10 -16.62 6.36
N ALA A 235 0.62 -16.83 5.15
CA ALA A 235 0.20 -16.12 3.94
C ALA A 235 -1.32 -16.20 3.70
N LEU A 236 -1.90 -17.39 3.87
CA LEU A 236 -3.34 -17.64 3.68
C LEU A 236 -4.20 -16.97 4.75
N GLN A 237 -3.69 -16.77 5.97
CA GLN A 237 -4.40 -16.09 7.07
C GLN A 237 -4.44 -14.57 6.92
N GLN A 238 -3.47 -13.98 6.21
CA GLN A 238 -3.38 -12.52 6.10
C GLN A 238 -4.39 -11.89 5.12
N HIS A 239 -5.17 -12.70 4.40
CA HIS A 239 -6.21 -12.23 3.47
C HIS A 239 -5.74 -11.20 2.41
N TYR A 240 -4.46 -11.18 2.05
CA TYR A 240 -3.98 -10.36 0.93
C TYR A 240 -4.42 -10.91 -0.44
N GLY A 241 -4.80 -12.18 -0.50
CA GLY A 241 -5.30 -12.80 -1.73
C GLY A 241 -4.27 -12.74 -2.85
N GLY A 242 -4.72 -12.29 -4.02
CA GLY A 242 -3.90 -12.34 -5.24
C GLY A 242 -2.68 -11.41 -5.26
N ILE A 243 -2.63 -10.32 -4.47
CA ILE A 243 -1.49 -9.40 -4.56
C ILE A 243 -0.20 -10.05 -4.10
N LEU A 244 -0.30 -10.99 -3.15
CA LEU A 244 0.87 -11.72 -2.65
C LEU A 244 1.48 -12.62 -3.74
N CYS A 245 0.68 -13.09 -4.71
CA CYS A 245 1.18 -13.85 -5.86
C CYS A 245 2.24 -13.06 -6.64
N ARG A 246 2.08 -11.73 -6.79
CA ARG A 246 3.09 -10.84 -7.38
C ARG A 246 4.41 -10.95 -6.63
N HIS A 247 4.32 -10.79 -5.31
CA HIS A 247 5.51 -10.64 -4.50
C HIS A 247 6.28 -11.94 -4.35
N LEU A 248 5.57 -13.07 -4.30
CA LEU A 248 6.16 -14.41 -4.36
C LEU A 248 6.87 -14.66 -5.68
N ALA A 249 6.27 -14.28 -6.80
CA ALA A 249 6.90 -14.37 -8.12
C ALA A 249 8.20 -13.55 -8.18
N TYR A 250 8.18 -12.32 -7.67
CA TYR A 250 9.36 -11.47 -7.67
C TYR A 250 10.44 -11.98 -6.72
N ALA A 251 10.09 -12.41 -5.50
CA ALA A 251 11.06 -12.99 -4.56
C ALA A 251 11.70 -14.27 -5.11
N TRP A 252 10.96 -15.10 -5.84
CA TRP A 252 11.53 -16.22 -6.58
C TRP A 252 12.52 -15.74 -7.65
N ARG A 253 12.19 -14.72 -8.45
CA ARG A 253 13.14 -14.17 -9.45
C ARG A 253 14.41 -13.59 -8.82
N LEU A 254 14.31 -13.03 -7.61
CA LEU A 254 15.47 -12.51 -6.88
C LEU A 254 16.39 -13.62 -6.34
N THR A 255 15.82 -14.72 -5.87
CA THR A 255 16.54 -15.70 -5.03
C THR A 255 16.70 -17.08 -5.65
N GLY A 256 15.87 -17.43 -6.63
CA GLY A 256 15.73 -18.78 -7.17
C GLY A 256 15.01 -19.77 -6.24
N GLN A 257 14.55 -19.35 -5.06
CA GLN A 257 13.96 -20.28 -4.07
C GLN A 257 12.55 -20.73 -4.50
N SER A 258 12.42 -22.00 -4.89
CA SER A 258 11.15 -22.60 -5.35
C SER A 258 10.03 -22.57 -4.30
N GLN A 259 10.40 -22.44 -3.02
CA GLN A 259 9.45 -22.34 -1.91
C GLN A 259 8.44 -21.20 -2.09
N TYR A 260 8.85 -20.06 -2.64
CA TYR A 260 7.91 -18.96 -2.91
C TYR A 260 6.85 -19.33 -3.95
N LEU A 261 7.25 -20.06 -5.00
CA LEU A 261 6.32 -20.52 -6.03
C LEU A 261 5.36 -21.57 -5.47
N GLU A 262 5.84 -22.46 -4.61
CA GLU A 262 4.98 -23.47 -3.97
C GLU A 262 3.94 -22.84 -3.05
N ILE A 263 4.32 -21.85 -2.24
CA ILE A 263 3.37 -21.03 -1.46
C ILE A 263 2.39 -20.32 -2.42
N GLY A 264 2.89 -19.77 -3.53
CA GLY A 264 2.07 -19.11 -4.53
C GLY A 264 1.02 -20.04 -5.14
N ARG A 265 1.38 -21.28 -5.45
CA ARG A 265 0.44 -22.29 -5.97
C ARG A 265 -0.65 -22.61 -4.95
N GLN A 266 -0.31 -22.72 -3.66
CA GLN A 266 -1.30 -22.97 -2.59
C GLN A 266 -2.26 -21.80 -2.43
N ILE A 267 -1.78 -20.56 -2.53
CA ILE A 267 -2.64 -19.36 -2.54
C ILE A 267 -3.55 -19.40 -3.76
N LEU A 268 -3.02 -19.67 -4.96
CA LEU A 268 -3.80 -19.76 -6.19
C LEU A 268 -4.88 -20.83 -6.09
N ALA A 269 -4.58 -22.01 -5.58
CA ALA A 269 -5.55 -23.07 -5.33
C ALA A 269 -6.67 -22.61 -4.37
N ARG A 270 -6.32 -21.89 -3.29
CA ARG A 270 -7.31 -21.33 -2.36
C ARG A 270 -8.21 -20.30 -3.04
N LEU A 271 -7.67 -19.47 -3.92
CA LEU A 271 -8.41 -18.48 -4.70
C LEU A 271 -9.40 -19.17 -5.65
N LEU A 272 -8.93 -20.17 -6.41
CA LEU A 272 -9.77 -20.96 -7.33
C LEU A 272 -10.88 -21.70 -6.59
N ALA A 273 -10.59 -22.31 -5.44
CA ALA A 273 -11.59 -22.95 -4.59
C ALA A 273 -12.62 -21.96 -4.01
N GLY A 274 -12.30 -20.67 -3.97
CA GLY A 274 -13.20 -19.59 -3.56
C GLY A 274 -14.05 -19.04 -4.70
N GLN A 275 -13.99 -19.61 -5.91
CA GLN A 275 -14.80 -19.20 -7.04
C GLN A 275 -16.27 -19.55 -6.81
N ASP A 276 -17.16 -18.59 -7.07
CA ASP A 276 -18.59 -18.78 -6.97
C ASP A 276 -19.10 -19.51 -8.23
N TRP A 277 -19.52 -20.77 -8.07
CA TRP A 277 -20.08 -21.61 -9.13
C TRP A 277 -21.61 -21.66 -9.12
N SER A 278 -22.27 -20.76 -8.38
CA SER A 278 -23.73 -20.70 -8.35
C SER A 278 -24.31 -20.26 -9.69
N ASP A 279 -25.60 -20.54 -9.88
CA ASP A 279 -26.35 -20.08 -11.04
C ASP A 279 -26.75 -18.59 -10.95
N ASP A 280 -26.37 -17.85 -9.91
CA ASP A 280 -26.61 -16.41 -9.83
C ASP A 280 -25.76 -15.69 -10.89
N PRO A 281 -26.36 -15.11 -11.96
CA PRO A 281 -25.60 -14.46 -13.02
C PRO A 281 -24.80 -13.24 -12.54
N LYS A 282 -25.07 -12.71 -11.34
CA LYS A 282 -24.31 -11.60 -10.73
C LYS A 282 -23.04 -12.08 -10.02
N ARG A 283 -22.93 -13.37 -9.72
CA ARG A 283 -21.85 -13.94 -8.91
C ARG A 283 -21.13 -15.08 -9.59
N ARG A 284 -21.76 -15.77 -10.54
CA ARG A 284 -21.17 -16.90 -11.26
C ARG A 284 -19.80 -16.55 -11.85
N GLY A 285 -18.81 -17.37 -11.53
CA GLY A 285 -17.42 -17.23 -11.95
C GLY A 285 -16.60 -16.22 -11.15
N SER A 286 -17.22 -15.48 -10.22
CA SER A 286 -16.50 -14.50 -9.42
C SER A 286 -15.56 -15.17 -8.41
N VAL A 287 -14.38 -14.59 -8.21
CA VAL A 287 -13.42 -15.03 -7.20
C VAL A 287 -13.25 -13.90 -6.20
N GLY A 288 -13.46 -14.20 -4.91
CA GLY A 288 -13.30 -13.22 -3.84
C GLY A 288 -14.20 -12.00 -4.00
N MET A 289 -15.53 -12.19 -3.87
CA MET A 289 -16.56 -11.15 -3.96
C MET A 289 -16.52 -10.15 -2.79
N SER A 290 -15.41 -9.42 -2.68
CA SER A 290 -15.32 -8.17 -1.95
C SER A 290 -14.57 -7.16 -2.82
N PRO A 291 -14.95 -5.87 -2.81
CA PRO A 291 -14.28 -4.84 -3.61
C PRO A 291 -12.76 -4.79 -3.37
N MET A 292 -12.33 -5.13 -2.16
CA MET A 292 -10.91 -5.17 -1.79
C MET A 292 -10.16 -6.35 -2.39
N TYR A 293 -10.80 -7.49 -2.63
CA TYR A 293 -10.12 -8.73 -3.03
C TYR A 293 -9.96 -8.85 -4.54
N ILE A 294 -10.95 -8.38 -5.33
CA ILE A 294 -10.95 -8.47 -6.80
C ILE A 294 -9.75 -7.74 -7.41
N SER A 295 -9.48 -6.51 -6.98
CA SER A 295 -8.34 -5.72 -7.49
C SER A 295 -7.00 -6.44 -7.25
N LEU A 296 -6.84 -7.06 -6.07
CA LEU A 296 -5.61 -7.75 -5.70
C LEU A 296 -5.34 -8.98 -6.58
N LEU A 297 -6.39 -9.63 -7.11
CA LEU A 297 -6.25 -10.76 -8.06
C LEU A 297 -5.58 -10.31 -9.36
N PHE A 298 -6.13 -9.28 -10.00
CA PHE A 298 -5.61 -8.81 -11.29
C PHE A 298 -4.18 -8.27 -11.19
N PHE A 299 -3.83 -7.63 -10.07
CA PHE A 299 -2.50 -7.07 -9.89
C PHE A 299 -1.41 -8.10 -9.59
N GLY A 300 -1.76 -9.31 -9.12
CA GLY A 300 -0.73 -10.27 -8.69
C GLY A 300 -0.79 -11.68 -9.28
N VAL A 301 -1.96 -12.21 -9.61
CA VAL A 301 -2.04 -13.58 -10.17
C VAL A 301 -1.28 -13.72 -11.49
N PRO A 302 -1.39 -12.78 -12.47
CA PRO A 302 -0.65 -12.90 -13.73
C PRO A 302 0.88 -12.99 -13.56
N TYR A 303 1.43 -12.32 -12.54
CA TYR A 303 2.86 -12.34 -12.24
C TYR A 303 3.32 -13.72 -11.77
N LEU A 304 2.52 -14.38 -10.93
CA LEU A 304 2.80 -15.75 -10.48
C LEU A 304 2.67 -16.75 -11.63
N LEU A 305 1.63 -16.66 -12.45
CA LEU A 305 1.47 -17.55 -13.61
C LEU A 305 2.67 -17.44 -14.57
N GLY A 306 3.17 -16.22 -14.79
CA GLY A 306 4.41 -15.99 -15.55
C GLY A 306 5.62 -16.69 -14.92
N ALA A 307 5.83 -16.52 -13.61
CA ALA A 307 6.95 -17.14 -12.90
C ALA A 307 6.86 -18.67 -12.84
N LEU A 308 5.66 -19.25 -12.69
CA LEU A 308 5.46 -20.70 -12.75
C LEU A 308 5.86 -21.24 -14.12
N LYS A 309 5.42 -20.57 -15.20
CA LYS A 309 5.80 -20.93 -16.56
C LYS A 309 7.31 -20.82 -16.78
N GLU A 310 7.95 -19.75 -16.30
CA GLU A 310 9.41 -19.56 -16.36
C GLU A 310 10.16 -20.70 -15.62
N ALA A 311 9.60 -21.18 -14.50
CA ALA A 311 10.16 -22.26 -13.69
C ALA A 311 9.82 -23.68 -14.21
N GLY A 312 8.99 -23.82 -15.25
CA GLY A 312 8.50 -25.12 -15.73
C GLY A 312 7.56 -25.82 -14.73
N LEU A 313 6.86 -25.06 -13.90
CA LEU A 313 5.89 -25.57 -12.92
C LEU A 313 4.47 -25.36 -13.42
N GLU A 314 3.59 -26.31 -13.12
CA GLU A 314 2.16 -26.20 -13.36
C GLU A 314 1.43 -25.59 -12.15
N GLU A 315 0.20 -25.13 -12.36
CA GLU A 315 -0.69 -24.74 -11.26
C GLU A 315 -1.02 -25.95 -10.36
N LEU A 316 -1.49 -25.70 -9.14
CA LEU A 316 -2.09 -26.78 -8.32
C LEU A 316 -3.54 -26.93 -8.77
N CYS A 317 -3.82 -27.85 -9.69
CA CYS A 317 -5.19 -28.21 -10.05
C CYS A 317 -5.71 -29.28 -9.08
N GLU A 318 -6.60 -28.90 -8.18
CA GLU A 318 -7.69 -29.82 -7.82
C GLU A 318 -8.81 -29.57 -8.84
N SER A 319 -9.27 -30.62 -9.51
CA SER A 319 -10.41 -30.51 -10.41
C SER A 319 -11.57 -29.84 -9.66
N PRO A 320 -12.21 -28.80 -10.23
CA PRO A 320 -13.40 -28.23 -9.60
C PRO A 320 -14.46 -29.34 -9.44
N PRO A 321 -15.20 -29.38 -8.32
CA PRO A 321 -16.25 -30.37 -8.09
C PRO A 321 -17.39 -30.27 -9.10
#